data_AF-A0A0G0V7E2-F1
#
_entry.id   AF-A0A0G0V7E2-F1
#
_cell.length_a   1.000
_cell.length_b   1.000
_cell.length_c   1.000
_cell.angle_alpha   90.00
_cell.angle_beta   90.00
_cell.angle_gamma   90.00
#
_symmetry.space_group_name_H-M   'P 1'
#
loop_
_entity.id
_entity.type
_entity.pdbx_description
1 polymer ?
#
loop_
_entity_poly.entity_id
_entity_poly.type
_entity_poly.pdbx_seq_one_letter_code
_entity_poly.pdbx_strand_id
1 'polypeptide(L)'
;RKDRDIKIQGVVIDVIKNEEELQAEKIITTKEVRKEKKLPLNQIILGDAVQELRKLPDESCDVVIIDPPYNIGKDFGNNIDKRELGEYVEWCKSWINESIRVYLRF
;
A
#
# COMPACT_ATOMS: atom_id res chain seq x y z
N ARG A 1 34.48 -40.32 16.93
CA ARG A 1 35.63 -39.57 16.35
C ARG A 1 35.65 -38.22 17.04
N LYS A 2 36.31 -38.13 18.20
CA LYS A 2 36.40 -36.91 19.00
C LYS A 2 37.63 -36.13 18.55
N ASP A 3 37.53 -34.81 18.59
CA ASP A 3 38.63 -33.84 18.49
C ASP A 3 39.09 -33.48 17.06
N ARG A 4 38.26 -32.68 16.39
CA ARG A 4 38.75 -31.72 15.38
C ARG A 4 38.50 -30.32 15.89
N ASP A 5 39.55 -29.50 15.91
CA ASP A 5 39.42 -28.05 16.12
C ASP A 5 38.61 -27.43 14.97
N ILE A 6 37.49 -26.80 15.30
CA ILE A 6 36.69 -26.02 14.35
C ILE A 6 37.12 -24.56 14.51
N LYS A 7 37.81 -24.03 13.50
CA LYS A 7 38.11 -22.60 13.40
C LYS A 7 37.07 -21.94 12.51
N ILE A 8 36.33 -20.98 13.07
CA ILE A 8 35.34 -20.17 12.34
C ILE A 8 35.90 -18.74 12.29
N GLN A 9 35.97 -18.15 11.10
CA GLN A 9 36.31 -16.73 10.92
C GLN A 9 35.07 -15.97 10.45
N GLY A 10 34.50 -15.15 11.34
CA GLY A 10 33.29 -14.35 11.12
C GLY A 10 32.77 -13.75 12.43
N VAL A 11 31.83 -12.82 12.37
CA VAL A 11 31.15 -12.28 13.56
C VAL A 11 30.05 -13.27 13.97
N VAL A 12 30.17 -13.86 15.16
CA VAL A 12 29.15 -14.73 15.73
C VAL A 12 28.00 -13.86 16.23
N ILE A 13 26.84 -14.01 15.61
CA ILE A 13 25.62 -13.27 15.97
C ILE A 13 24.80 -13.99 17.04
N ASP A 14 24.82 -15.33 17.09
CA ASP A 14 24.15 -16.09 18.15
C ASP A 14 24.67 -17.55 18.23
N VAL A 15 24.54 -18.19 19.39
CA VAL A 15 24.88 -19.60 19.64
C VAL A 15 23.75 -20.23 20.46
N ILE A 16 22.90 -21.04 19.82
CA ILE A 16 21.79 -21.72 20.51
C ILE A 16 22.34 -22.98 21.18
N LYS A 17 22.46 -22.94 22.50
CA LYS A 17 22.75 -24.12 23.32
C LYS A 17 21.44 -24.83 23.65
N ASN A 18 21.38 -26.13 23.40
CA ASN A 18 20.25 -26.95 23.79
C ASN A 18 20.47 -27.48 25.21
N GLU A 19 20.09 -26.68 26.20
CA GLU A 19 19.96 -27.10 27.60
C GLU A 19 18.64 -26.55 28.16
N GLU A 20 17.94 -27.41 28.90
CA GLU A 20 16.53 -27.34 29.27
C GLU A 20 16.17 -26.16 30.20
N GLU A 21 14.95 -25.63 29.98
CA GLU A 21 14.14 -24.73 30.81
C GLU A 21 14.78 -23.46 31.42
N LEU A 22 14.53 -22.32 30.78
CA LEU A 22 14.38 -21.04 31.48
C LEU A 22 13.11 -20.31 31.02
N GLN A 23 12.37 -19.87 32.03
CA GLN A 23 11.01 -19.33 32.02
C GLN A 23 10.83 -18.19 31.00
N ALA A 24 9.71 -18.25 30.28
CA ALA A 24 9.27 -17.25 29.32
C ALA A 24 9.14 -15.87 29.96
N GLU A 25 10.20 -15.06 29.90
CA GLU A 25 10.03 -13.62 29.92
C GLU A 25 9.26 -13.25 28.66
N LYS A 26 8.01 -12.83 28.86
CA LYS A 26 7.18 -12.19 27.83
C LYS A 26 7.97 -11.05 27.22
N ILE A 27 8.64 -11.33 26.11
CA ILE A 27 9.03 -10.31 25.15
C ILE A 27 7.71 -9.69 24.73
N ILE A 28 7.47 -8.49 25.23
CA ILE A 28 6.35 -7.63 24.91
C ILE A 28 6.41 -7.42 23.40
N THR A 29 5.70 -8.28 22.68
CA THR A 29 5.45 -8.18 21.25
C THR A 29 4.29 -7.21 21.04
N THR A 30 4.43 -5.97 21.53
CA THR A 30 3.57 -4.85 21.08
C THR A 30 4.11 -4.25 19.79
N LYS A 31 4.52 -5.10 18.85
CA LYS A 31 4.33 -4.76 17.44
C LYS A 31 3.12 -5.55 17.01
N GLU A 32 1.96 -4.89 17.03
CA GLU A 32 0.85 -5.33 16.20
C GLU A 32 1.42 -5.68 14.83
N VAL A 33 1.32 -6.96 14.45
CA VAL A 33 1.59 -7.38 13.09
C VAL A 33 0.51 -6.69 12.26
N ARG A 34 0.83 -5.49 11.73
CA ARG A 34 -0.04 -4.80 10.79
C ARG A 34 -0.25 -5.79 9.64
N LYS A 35 -1.46 -6.33 9.52
CA LYS A 35 -1.86 -7.09 8.34
C LYS A 35 -1.64 -6.16 7.16
N GLU A 36 -0.61 -6.39 6.36
CA GLU A 36 -0.46 -5.67 5.11
C GLU A 36 -1.72 -5.93 4.28
N LYS A 37 -2.45 -4.87 3.97
CA LYS A 37 -3.62 -4.96 3.10
C LYS A 37 -3.13 -5.39 1.73
N LYS A 38 -3.45 -6.63 1.36
CA LYS A 38 -3.12 -7.18 0.03
C LYS A 38 -3.79 -6.33 -1.05
N LEU A 39 -2.99 -5.82 -1.99
CA LEU A 39 -3.47 -5.04 -3.12
C LEU A 39 -4.20 -5.94 -4.14
N PRO A 40 -5.27 -5.43 -4.80
CA PRO A 40 -5.97 -6.13 -5.87
C PRO A 40 -5.18 -6.09 -7.19
N LEU A 41 -4.03 -6.76 -7.22
CA LEU A 41 -3.14 -6.77 -8.39
C LEU A 41 -3.80 -7.46 -9.59
N ASN A 42 -3.59 -6.91 -10.79
CA ASN A 42 -4.10 -7.43 -12.06
C ASN A 42 -5.64 -7.58 -12.09
N GLN A 43 -6.37 -6.68 -11.42
CA GLN A 43 -7.83 -6.69 -11.39
C GLN A 43 -8.41 -5.44 -12.04
N ILE A 44 -9.58 -5.61 -12.67
CA ILE A 44 -10.44 -4.50 -13.09
C ILE A 44 -11.50 -4.33 -12.01
N ILE A 45 -11.55 -3.15 -11.41
CA ILE A 45 -12.51 -2.82 -10.35
C ILE A 45 -13.62 -1.99 -10.97
N LEU A 46 -14.85 -2.51 -10.93
CA LEU A 46 -16.04 -1.79 -11.37
C LEU A 46 -16.63 -0.99 -10.21
N GLY A 47 -16.59 0.34 -10.30
CA GLY A 47 -17.14 1.24 -9.28
C GLY A 47 -16.83 2.71 -9.55
N ASP A 48 -17.28 3.58 -8.64
CA ASP A 48 -16.85 4.97 -8.64
C ASP A 48 -15.36 5.06 -8.28
N ALA A 49 -14.55 5.65 -9.16
CA ALA A 49 -13.09 5.63 -9.03
C ALA A 49 -12.61 6.22 -7.68
N VAL A 50 -13.25 7.29 -7.19
CA VAL A 50 -12.87 7.93 -5.92
C VAL A 50 -13.21 7.00 -4.74
N GLN A 51 -14.39 6.37 -4.74
CA GLN A 51 -14.75 5.41 -3.70
C GLN A 51 -13.84 4.17 -3.69
N GLU A 52 -13.42 3.68 -4.86
CA GLU A 52 -12.53 2.52 -4.95
C GLU A 52 -11.09 2.89 -4.54
N LEU A 53 -10.59 4.07 -4.95
CA LEU A 53 -9.28 4.56 -4.52
C LEU A 53 -9.17 4.65 -2.99
N ARG A 54 -10.22 5.11 -2.30
CA ARG A 54 -10.29 5.19 -0.81
C ARG A 54 -10.07 3.86 -0.10
N LYS A 55 -10.30 2.73 -0.77
CA LYS A 55 -10.11 1.39 -0.19
C LYS A 55 -8.64 0.95 -0.25
N LEU A 56 -7.87 1.53 -1.17
CA LEU A 56 -6.44 1.25 -1.33
C LEU A 56 -5.63 1.89 -0.20
N PRO A 57 -4.55 1.24 0.27
CA PRO A 57 -3.63 1.82 1.23
C PRO A 57 -2.97 3.10 0.69
N ASP A 58 -2.53 3.97 1.60
CA ASP A 58 -1.69 5.12 1.25
C ASP A 58 -0.37 4.63 0.65
N GLU A 59 0.24 5.44 -0.22
CA GLU A 59 1.59 5.19 -0.78
C GLU A 59 1.75 3.78 -1.38
N SER A 60 0.71 3.26 -2.04
CA SER A 60 0.63 1.90 -2.56
C SER A 60 0.74 1.80 -4.09
N CYS A 61 0.90 2.92 -4.79
CA CYS A 61 1.04 3.00 -6.23
C CYS A 61 2.28 3.81 -6.61
N ASP A 62 3.10 3.27 -7.52
CA ASP A 62 4.24 3.98 -8.09
C ASP A 62 3.83 4.99 -9.17
N VAL A 63 2.72 4.73 -9.87
CA VAL A 63 2.22 5.55 -10.97
C VAL A 63 0.69 5.57 -10.94
N VAL A 64 0.11 6.74 -11.20
CA VAL A 64 -1.34 6.91 -11.39
C VAL A 64 -1.58 7.53 -12.77
N ILE A 65 -2.38 6.88 -13.60
CA ILE A 65 -2.77 7.35 -14.94
C ILE A 65 -4.28 7.62 -14.93
N ILE A 66 -4.68 8.76 -15.47
CA ILE A 66 -6.09 9.20 -15.49
C ILE A 66 -6.45 9.82 -16.84
N ASP A 67 -7.71 9.62 -17.23
CA ASP A 67 -8.35 10.26 -18.38
C ASP A 67 -9.77 10.68 -17.97
N PRO A 68 -9.92 11.75 -17.15
CA PRO A 68 -11.22 12.19 -16.67
C PRO A 68 -11.99 12.96 -17.76
N PRO A 69 -13.32 13.12 -17.65
CA PRO A 69 -14.08 14.09 -18.45
C PRO A 69 -13.48 15.49 -18.33
N TYR A 70 -13.46 16.24 -19.43
CA TYR A 70 -12.72 17.50 -19.56
C TYR A 70 -13.58 18.75 -19.38
N ASN A 71 -14.88 18.59 -19.12
CA ASN A 71 -15.86 19.66 -19.01
C ASN A 71 -15.98 20.53 -20.27
N ILE A 72 -15.82 19.95 -21.45
CA ILE A 72 -15.83 20.67 -22.74
C ILE A 72 -17.21 20.73 -23.42
N GLY A 73 -18.26 20.22 -22.75
CA GLY A 73 -19.61 20.16 -23.29
C GLY A 73 -19.83 19.07 -24.35
N LYS A 74 -18.94 18.08 -24.42
CA LYS A 74 -19.06 16.99 -25.39
C LYS A 74 -20.21 16.06 -24.99
N ASP A 75 -21.00 15.68 -25.98
CA ASP A 75 -22.06 14.69 -25.85
C ASP A 75 -21.50 13.29 -26.13
N PHE A 76 -21.63 12.39 -25.15
CA PHE A 76 -21.21 10.99 -25.25
C PHE A 76 -22.41 10.03 -25.41
N GLY A 77 -23.59 10.56 -25.77
CA GLY A 77 -24.83 9.81 -25.99
C GLY A 77 -25.58 9.46 -24.69
N ASN A 78 -24.84 9.14 -23.63
CA ASN A 78 -25.41 8.79 -22.32
C ASN A 78 -25.33 9.92 -21.29
N ASN A 79 -24.44 10.89 -21.51
CA ASN A 79 -24.21 12.03 -20.62
C ASN A 79 -23.58 13.18 -21.42
N ILE A 80 -23.80 14.41 -20.95
CA ILE A 80 -23.12 15.61 -21.44
C ILE A 80 -21.98 15.91 -20.46
N ASP A 81 -20.75 16.02 -20.97
CA ASP A 81 -19.57 16.42 -20.20
C ASP A 81 -19.58 17.94 -19.93
N LYS A 82 -20.55 18.38 -19.13
CA LYS A 82 -20.72 19.79 -18.76
C LYS A 82 -21.21 19.92 -17.33
N ARG A 83 -20.45 20.66 -16.53
CA ARG A 83 -20.70 20.99 -15.13
C ARG A 83 -20.40 22.47 -14.93
N GLU A 84 -20.97 23.04 -13.86
CA GLU A 84 -20.54 24.36 -13.40
C GLU A 84 -19.03 24.30 -13.07
N LEU A 85 -18.30 25.40 -13.31
CA LEU A 85 -16.84 25.41 -13.20
C LEU A 85 -16.37 25.12 -11.78
N GLY A 86 -16.99 25.74 -10.78
CA GLY A 86 -16.72 25.46 -9.36
C GLY A 86 -16.98 24.00 -9.00
N GLU A 87 -18.13 23.46 -9.41
CA GLU A 87 -18.45 22.04 -9.22
C GLU A 87 -17.44 21.11 -9.90
N TYR A 88 -17.00 21.44 -11.11
CA TYR A 88 -15.98 20.68 -11.84
C TYR A 88 -14.63 20.72 -11.12
N VAL A 89 -14.22 21.88 -10.62
CA VAL A 89 -12.97 22.04 -9.86
C VAL A 89 -13.01 21.23 -8.56
N GLU A 90 -14.11 21.28 -7.81
CA GLU A 90 -14.27 20.50 -6.58
C GLU A 90 -14.29 18.99 -6.86
N TRP A 91 -14.95 18.59 -7.95
CA TRP A 91 -14.90 17.21 -8.40
C TRP A 91 -13.48 16.77 -8.79
N CYS A 92 -12.72 17.63 -9.50
CA CYS A 92 -11.32 17.39 -9.83
C CYS A 92 -10.44 17.19 -8.60
N LYS A 93 -10.57 18.09 -7.61
CA LYS A 93 -9.84 17.97 -6.34
C LYS A 93 -10.09 16.62 -5.66
N SER A 94 -11.31 16.10 -5.73
CA SER A 94 -11.65 14.84 -5.06
C SER A 94 -10.79 13.66 -5.54
N TRP A 95 -10.67 13.44 -6.85
CA TRP A 95 -9.85 12.35 -7.38
C TRP A 95 -8.36 12.69 -7.39
N ILE A 96 -7.95 13.96 -7.53
CA ILE A 96 -6.54 14.37 -7.39
C ILE A 96 -6.02 14.03 -6.00
N ASN A 97 -6.78 14.37 -4.96
CA ASN A 97 -6.36 14.16 -3.58
C ASN A 97 -6.21 12.67 -3.26
N GLU A 98 -7.12 11.83 -3.72
CA GLU A 98 -7.01 10.37 -3.54
C GLU A 98 -5.85 9.78 -4.35
N SER A 99 -5.63 10.25 -5.59
CA SER A 99 -4.47 9.85 -6.40
C SER A 99 -3.14 10.20 -5.73
N ILE A 100 -3.04 11.40 -5.13
CA ILE A 100 -1.85 11.82 -4.38
C ILE A 100 -1.67 10.96 -3.11
N ARG A 101 -2.74 10.59 -2.42
CA ARG A 101 -2.68 9.76 -1.21
C ARG A 101 -2.12 8.37 -1.51
N VAL A 102 -2.53 7.75 -2.62
CA VAL A 102 -2.06 6.41 -3.00
C VAL A 102 -0.70 6.44 -3.68
N TYR A 103 -0.23 7.59 -4.18
CA TYR A 103 1.07 7.72 -4.82
C TYR A 103 2.23 7.66 -3.81
N LEU A 104 3.22 6.80 -4.07
CA LEU A 104 4.42 6.63 -3.24
C LEU A 104 5.29 7.90 -3.24
N ARG A 105 5.70 8.37 -2.06
CA ARG A 105 6.66 9.48 -1.89
C ARG A 105 8.03 8.94 -1.51
N PHE A 106 9.07 9.36 -2.23
CA PHE A 106 10.48 9.08 -1.92
C PHE A 106 11.12 10.20 -1.11
#